data_AF-C0M1C8-F1
#
_entry.id   AF-C0M1C8-F1
#
_cell.length_a   1.000
_cell.length_b   1.000
_cell.length_c   1.000
_cell.angle_alpha   90.00
_cell.angle_beta   90.00
_cell.angle_gamma   90.00
#
_symmetry.space_group_name_H-M   'P 1'
#
loop_
_entity.id
_entity.type
_entity.pdbx_description
1 polymer ?
#
loop_
_entity_poly.entity_id
_entity_poly.type
_entity_poly.pdbx_seq_one_letter_code
_entity_poly.pdbx_strand_id
1 'polypeptide(L)'
;FGYSDTFNHFLKQTQDIIIGIAKKNAEINNQASLANHAISVITSQLDELHQKITDYEELKQAINNQEYKLSPENPHQTALKKYQTQFQAQEDNSALKEEYLSQIPQNISELESSMANLSIQRTSTGNFSLPDTSHRIKIDILKTQFLQNASQQLTTVENQITELKNQIEQANIQLKNNIIIAPETGTIHLNSEFEGKSLIPNGSEVAQIYPDIQKIKEVFITYYVTSEHVSLLKEKQGVRLSLEKVGNQTLTINGTIQTIDKSATKTNQGNLFKVTALSKLSNKDSDVVQYGLQGRVTSVITRKSYFNYYKDKILNSFN
;
A
#
# COMPACT_ATOMS: atom_id res chain seq x y z
N PHE A 1 18.95 9.20 5.40
CA PHE A 1 17.68 8.89 4.73
C PHE A 1 17.24 7.50 5.14
N GLY A 2 16.24 7.39 6.00
CA GLY A 2 15.70 6.11 6.46
C GLY A 2 14.72 6.28 7.61
N TYR A 3 14.15 5.16 8.07
CA TYR A 3 13.12 5.12 9.13
C TYR A 3 13.53 5.86 10.42
N SER A 4 14.83 5.82 10.76
CA SER A 4 15.38 6.55 11.90
C SER A 4 15.22 8.06 11.79
N ASP A 5 15.45 8.63 10.60
CA ASP A 5 15.25 10.07 10.36
C ASP A 5 13.77 10.45 10.46
N THR A 6 12.88 9.62 9.91
CA THR A 6 11.42 9.81 9.97
C THR A 6 10.92 9.77 11.42
N PHE A 7 11.46 8.86 12.24
CA PHE A 7 11.13 8.75 13.65
C PHE A 7 11.65 9.96 14.45
N ASN A 8 12.89 10.39 14.20
CA ASN A 8 13.45 11.58 14.83
C ASN A 8 12.66 12.85 14.47
N HIS A 9 12.15 12.94 13.24
CA HIS A 9 11.27 14.03 12.83
C HIS A 9 9.95 14.03 13.62
N PHE A 10 9.31 12.87 13.76
CA PHE A 10 8.10 12.71 14.59
C PHE A 10 8.34 13.16 16.04
N LEU A 11 9.47 12.75 16.64
CA LEU A 11 9.82 13.17 18.01
C LEU A 11 9.98 14.68 18.12
N LYS A 12 10.66 15.30 17.16
CA LYS A 12 10.85 16.76 17.14
C LYS A 12 9.52 17.49 17.01
N GLN A 13 8.66 17.08 16.08
CA GLN A 13 7.33 17.68 15.91
C GLN A 13 6.44 17.51 17.15
N THR A 14 6.51 16.37 17.82
CA THR A 14 5.82 16.13 19.10
C THR A 14 6.27 17.14 20.15
N GLN A 15 7.58 17.33 20.28
CA GLN A 15 8.16 18.28 21.23
C GLN A 15 7.75 19.73 20.91
N ASP A 16 7.79 20.11 19.63
CA ASP A 16 7.41 21.45 19.17
C ASP A 16 5.93 21.76 19.47
N ILE A 17 5.03 20.79 19.32
CA ILE A 17 3.60 20.93 19.67
C ILE A 17 3.44 21.18 21.18
N ILE A 18 4.11 20.37 22.01
CA ILE A 18 4.03 20.48 23.48
C ILE A 18 4.52 21.86 23.93
N ILE A 19 5.71 22.27 23.47
CA ILE A 19 6.31 23.54 23.82
C ILE A 19 5.46 24.71 23.33
N GLY A 20 4.99 24.65 22.07
CA GLY A 20 4.18 25.72 21.48
C GLY A 20 2.88 25.98 22.24
N ILE A 21 2.16 24.91 22.61
CA ILE A 21 0.92 25.02 23.38
C ILE A 21 1.20 25.49 24.82
N ALA A 22 2.25 24.97 25.47
CA ALA A 22 2.62 25.40 26.80
C ALA A 22 2.95 26.90 26.84
N LYS A 23 3.71 27.41 25.85
CA LYS A 23 4.05 28.84 25.73
C LYS A 23 2.80 29.70 25.53
N LYS A 24 1.90 29.28 24.63
CA LYS A 24 0.63 29.98 24.38
C LYS A 24 -0.25 30.03 25.64
N ASN A 25 -0.35 28.91 26.37
CA ASN A 25 -1.14 28.86 27.60
C ASN A 25 -0.54 29.71 28.73
N ALA A 26 0.80 29.77 28.82
CA ALA A 26 1.47 30.66 29.76
C ALA A 26 1.14 32.13 29.47
N GLU A 27 1.11 32.53 28.20
CA GLU A 27 0.74 33.88 27.78
C GLU A 27 -0.73 34.19 28.09
N ILE A 28 -1.64 33.26 27.81
CA ILE A 28 -3.06 33.37 28.18
C ILE A 28 -3.24 33.55 29.69
N ASN A 29 -2.56 32.73 30.49
CA ASN A 29 -2.64 32.81 31.95
C ASN A 29 -2.10 34.15 32.47
N ASN A 30 -1.04 34.68 31.86
CA ASN A 30 -0.51 35.99 32.22
C ASN A 30 -1.50 37.12 31.87
N GLN A 31 -2.11 37.07 30.69
CA GLN A 31 -3.16 38.03 30.29
C GLN A 31 -4.35 37.97 31.24
N ALA A 32 -4.82 36.77 31.59
CA ALA A 32 -5.90 36.58 32.55
C ALA A 32 -5.54 37.16 33.93
N SER A 33 -4.30 36.95 34.41
CA SER A 33 -3.84 37.52 35.68
C SER A 33 -3.83 39.05 35.67
N LEU A 34 -3.33 39.67 34.59
CA LEU A 34 -3.30 41.13 34.45
C LEU A 34 -4.71 41.71 34.37
N ALA A 35 -5.60 41.07 33.60
CA ALA A 35 -7.00 41.47 33.50
C ALA A 35 -7.73 41.36 34.84
N ASN A 36 -7.55 40.25 35.56
CA ASN A 36 -8.14 40.08 36.90
C ASN A 36 -7.64 41.13 37.89
N HIS A 37 -6.35 41.48 37.83
CA HIS A 37 -5.81 42.56 38.65
C HIS A 37 -6.46 43.91 38.31
N ALA A 38 -6.58 44.25 37.02
CA ALA A 38 -7.24 45.47 36.58
C ALA A 38 -8.73 45.52 36.97
N ILE A 39 -9.45 44.40 36.84
CA ILE A 39 -10.85 44.28 37.31
C ILE A 39 -10.94 44.52 38.81
N SER A 40 -10.00 44.00 39.60
CA SER A 40 -9.96 44.22 41.05
C SER A 40 -9.76 45.70 41.38
N VAL A 41 -8.86 46.39 40.68
CA VAL A 41 -8.61 47.83 40.86
C VAL A 41 -9.85 48.65 40.49
N ILE A 42 -10.47 48.36 39.33
CA ILE A 42 -11.69 49.06 38.89
C ILE A 42 -12.85 48.81 39.86
N THR A 43 -12.95 47.59 40.40
CA THR A 43 -13.99 47.25 41.39
C THR A 43 -13.80 48.08 42.66
N SER A 44 -12.57 48.19 43.18
CA SER A 44 -12.27 49.07 44.31
C SER A 44 -12.64 50.53 44.04
N GLN A 45 -12.36 51.04 42.83
CA GLN A 45 -12.72 52.41 42.45
C GLN A 45 -14.24 52.62 42.35
N LEU A 46 -14.98 51.62 41.85
CA LEU A 46 -16.44 51.65 41.81
C LEU A 46 -17.02 51.65 43.22
N ASP A 47 -16.47 50.84 44.13
CA ASP A 47 -16.90 50.79 45.53
C ASP A 47 -16.67 52.15 46.23
N GLU A 48 -15.52 52.79 45.99
CA GLU A 48 -15.23 54.15 46.50
C GLU A 48 -16.21 55.21 45.97
N LEU A 49 -16.53 55.17 44.67
CA LEU A 49 -17.49 56.11 44.08
C LEU A 49 -18.91 55.85 44.61
N HIS A 50 -19.30 54.59 44.77
CA HIS A 50 -20.59 54.23 45.34
C HIS A 50 -20.73 54.77 46.76
N GLN A 51 -19.70 54.61 47.59
CA GLN A 51 -19.69 55.17 48.95
C GLN A 51 -19.86 56.69 48.95
N LYS A 52 -19.15 57.41 48.06
CA LYS A 52 -19.31 58.88 47.93
C LYS A 52 -20.74 59.28 47.54
N ILE A 53 -21.40 58.52 46.66
CA ILE A 53 -22.80 58.76 46.31
C ILE A 53 -23.69 58.57 47.54
N THR A 54 -23.50 57.47 48.30
CA THR A 54 -24.24 57.23 49.55
C THR A 54 -24.04 58.37 50.57
N ASP A 55 -22.81 58.87 50.71
CA ASP A 55 -22.50 59.98 51.62
C ASP A 55 -23.23 61.28 51.22
N TYR A 56 -23.34 61.57 49.92
CA TYR A 56 -24.11 62.70 49.39
C TYR A 56 -25.62 62.51 49.52
N GLU A 57 -26.13 61.29 49.34
CA GLU A 57 -27.54 60.97 49.55
C GLU A 57 -27.94 61.15 51.02
N GLU A 58 -27.09 60.75 51.96
CA GLU A 58 -27.29 60.98 53.39
C GLU A 58 -27.30 62.50 53.71
N LEU A 59 -26.37 63.27 53.14
CA LEU A 59 -26.37 64.73 53.27
C LEU A 59 -27.67 65.36 52.75
N LYS A 60 -28.15 64.91 51.58
CA LYS A 60 -29.42 65.37 50.98
C LYS A 60 -30.61 65.08 51.88
N GLN A 61 -30.67 63.88 52.46
CA GLN A 61 -31.73 63.49 53.40
C GLN A 61 -31.68 64.33 54.67
N ALA A 62 -30.51 64.53 55.27
CA ALA A 62 -30.35 65.34 56.47
C ALA A 62 -30.78 66.80 56.26
N ILE A 63 -30.45 67.40 55.11
CA ILE A 63 -30.92 68.76 54.74
C ILE A 63 -32.43 68.78 54.53
N ASN A 64 -33.01 67.75 53.92
CA ASN A 64 -34.46 67.68 53.69
C ASN A 64 -35.26 67.55 55.00
N ASN A 65 -34.79 66.70 55.91
CA ASN A 65 -35.45 66.32 57.15
C ASN A 65 -35.06 67.20 58.36
N GLN A 66 -34.16 68.17 58.17
CA GLN A 66 -33.62 69.04 59.23
C GLN A 66 -32.88 68.25 60.34
N GLU A 67 -32.14 67.23 59.95
CA GLU A 67 -31.36 66.42 60.88
C GLU A 67 -30.06 67.13 61.29
N TYR A 68 -29.61 66.84 62.52
CA TYR A 68 -28.48 67.55 63.14
C TYR A 68 -27.12 66.88 62.93
N LYS A 69 -27.08 65.65 62.40
CA LYS A 69 -25.86 64.84 62.27
C LYS A 69 -25.96 63.87 61.08
N LEU A 70 -24.82 63.56 60.47
CA LEU A 70 -24.66 62.44 59.55
C LEU A 70 -24.01 61.25 60.28
N SER A 71 -23.85 60.13 59.60
CA SER A 71 -23.03 59.00 60.03
C SER A 71 -21.60 59.47 60.38
N PRO A 72 -20.95 58.89 61.42
CA PRO A 72 -19.68 59.39 61.94
C PRO A 72 -18.56 59.49 60.89
N GLU A 73 -18.56 58.57 59.91
CA GLU A 73 -17.55 58.50 58.85
C GLU A 73 -17.89 59.36 57.61
N ASN A 74 -19.09 59.97 57.57
CA ASN A 74 -19.50 60.77 56.43
C ASN A 74 -18.65 62.07 56.34
N PRO A 75 -17.95 62.34 55.24
CA PRO A 75 -17.05 63.49 55.13
C PRO A 75 -17.79 64.85 55.08
N HIS A 76 -19.10 64.85 54.86
CA HIS A 76 -19.90 66.07 54.67
C HIS A 76 -20.46 66.68 55.97
N GLN A 77 -20.02 66.22 57.14
CA GLN A 77 -20.41 66.78 58.45
C GLN A 77 -20.22 68.30 58.53
N THR A 78 -19.10 68.80 58.00
CA THR A 78 -18.79 70.24 57.99
C THR A 78 -19.73 71.02 57.06
N ALA A 79 -20.08 70.44 55.91
CA ALA A 79 -21.01 71.04 54.97
C ALA A 79 -22.42 71.14 55.58
N LEU A 80 -22.89 70.07 56.24
CA LEU A 80 -24.16 70.07 56.97
C LEU A 80 -24.18 71.14 58.09
N LYS A 81 -23.12 71.23 58.89
CA LYS A 81 -23.01 72.23 59.98
C LYS A 81 -23.02 73.66 59.45
N LYS A 82 -22.36 73.91 58.32
CA LYS A 82 -22.35 75.22 57.65
C LYS A 82 -23.76 75.61 57.19
N TYR A 83 -24.46 74.70 56.51
CA TYR A 83 -25.86 74.87 56.12
C TYR A 83 -26.75 75.20 57.33
N GLN A 84 -26.67 74.41 58.41
CA GLN A 84 -27.45 74.61 59.63
C GLN A 84 -27.24 75.99 60.26
N THR A 85 -25.97 76.45 60.32
CA THR A 85 -25.63 77.76 60.89
C THR A 85 -26.24 78.91 60.06
N GLN A 86 -26.23 78.78 58.73
CA GLN A 86 -26.82 79.76 57.82
C GLN A 86 -28.35 79.75 57.88
N PHE A 87 -28.95 78.55 57.99
CA PHE A 87 -30.40 78.36 58.11
C PHE A 87 -30.99 78.94 59.41
N GLN A 88 -30.19 79.07 60.47
CA GLN A 88 -30.62 79.70 61.73
C GLN A 88 -30.53 81.24 61.72
N ALA A 89 -29.88 81.84 60.72
CA ALA A 89 -29.57 83.28 60.68
C ALA A 89 -30.55 84.12 59.83
N GLN A 90 -31.47 83.50 59.07
CA GLN A 90 -32.43 84.18 58.17
C GLN A 90 -33.88 83.77 58.46
N GLU A 91 -34.84 84.69 58.29
CA GLU A 91 -36.28 84.47 58.53
C GLU A 91 -37.00 83.69 57.39
N ASP A 92 -36.54 83.80 56.14
CA ASP A 92 -36.98 82.97 55.00
C ASP A 92 -35.82 82.15 54.46
N ASN A 93 -35.85 80.84 54.72
CA ASN A 93 -34.76 79.91 54.41
C ASN A 93 -35.03 79.03 53.17
N SER A 94 -36.10 79.32 52.43
CA SER A 94 -36.55 78.50 51.30
C SER A 94 -35.53 78.48 50.17
N ALA A 95 -35.01 79.66 49.79
CA ALA A 95 -34.01 79.81 48.73
C ALA A 95 -32.65 79.18 49.08
N LEU A 96 -32.21 79.30 50.35
CA LEU A 96 -30.95 78.72 50.82
C LEU A 96 -31.00 77.18 50.81
N LYS A 97 -32.14 76.60 51.22
CA LYS A 97 -32.36 75.16 51.15
C LYS A 97 -32.34 74.67 49.71
N GLU A 98 -32.99 75.39 48.80
CA GLU A 98 -33.05 75.05 47.38
C GLU A 98 -31.67 75.14 46.70
N GLU A 99 -30.84 76.11 47.08
CA GLU A 99 -29.47 76.25 46.58
C GLU A 99 -28.60 75.04 46.97
N TYR A 100 -28.58 74.63 48.25
CA TYR A 100 -27.82 73.45 48.69
C TYR A 100 -28.37 72.16 48.06
N LEU A 101 -29.69 72.03 47.97
CA LEU A 101 -30.33 70.86 47.36
C LEU A 101 -30.14 70.78 45.84
N SER A 102 -29.81 71.89 45.16
CA SER A 102 -29.50 71.88 43.72
C SER A 102 -28.08 71.39 43.41
N GLN A 103 -27.12 71.62 44.32
CA GLN A 103 -25.72 71.25 44.13
C GLN A 103 -25.45 69.75 44.38
N ILE A 104 -26.19 69.12 45.30
CA ILE A 104 -25.99 67.70 45.63
C ILE A 104 -26.32 66.76 44.44
N PRO A 105 -27.46 66.91 43.74
CA PRO A 105 -27.75 66.12 42.55
C PRO A 105 -26.71 66.29 41.43
N GLN A 106 -26.12 67.48 41.29
CA GLN A 106 -25.06 67.72 40.31
C GLN A 106 -23.80 66.91 40.65
N ASN A 107 -23.36 66.94 41.91
CA ASN A 107 -22.24 66.12 42.40
C ASN A 107 -22.51 64.61 42.22
N ILE A 108 -23.72 64.15 42.54
CA ILE A 108 -24.11 62.75 42.36
C ILE A 108 -24.03 62.36 40.87
N SER A 109 -24.56 63.19 39.97
CA SER A 109 -24.56 62.91 38.53
C SER A 109 -23.14 62.79 37.95
N GLU A 110 -22.20 63.60 38.40
CA GLU A 110 -20.78 63.53 38.01
C GLU A 110 -20.12 62.21 38.47
N LEU A 111 -20.44 61.76 39.69
CA LEU A 111 -19.98 60.48 40.23
C LEU A 111 -20.60 59.29 39.48
N GLU A 112 -21.89 59.34 39.19
CA GLU A 112 -22.61 58.33 38.40
C GLU A 112 -22.03 58.20 36.98
N SER A 113 -21.69 59.33 36.33
CA SER A 113 -21.02 59.33 35.04
C SER A 113 -19.64 58.64 35.09
N SER A 114 -18.87 58.90 36.15
CA SER A 114 -17.58 58.26 36.38
C SER A 114 -17.74 56.75 36.63
N MET A 115 -18.76 56.33 37.40
CA MET A 115 -19.09 54.93 37.62
C MET A 115 -19.52 54.22 36.34
N ALA A 116 -20.30 54.88 35.48
CA ALA A 116 -20.71 54.33 34.19
C ALA A 116 -19.49 54.03 33.30
N ASN A 117 -18.53 54.98 33.24
CA ASN A 117 -17.29 54.79 32.48
C ASN A 117 -16.44 53.63 33.02
N LEU A 118 -16.25 53.55 34.35
CA LEU A 118 -15.51 52.45 34.97
C LEU A 118 -16.22 51.10 34.79
N SER A 119 -17.56 51.07 34.82
CA SER A 119 -18.34 49.86 34.57
C SER A 119 -18.16 49.33 33.14
N ILE A 120 -18.08 50.25 32.16
CA ILE A 120 -17.76 49.90 30.77
C ILE A 120 -16.33 49.33 30.70
N GLN A 121 -15.34 50.02 31.28
CA GLN A 121 -13.95 49.55 31.29
C GLN A 121 -13.80 48.17 31.95
N ARG A 122 -14.48 47.93 33.06
CA ARG A 122 -14.49 46.62 33.75
C ARG A 122 -14.98 45.51 32.84
N THR A 123 -16.07 45.76 32.12
CA THR A 123 -16.67 44.79 31.19
C THR A 123 -15.75 44.51 30.01
N SER A 124 -15.15 45.56 29.43
CA SER A 124 -14.19 45.42 28.33
C SER A 124 -12.91 44.66 28.73
N THR A 125 -12.51 44.75 30.00
CA THR A 125 -11.31 44.07 30.54
C THR A 125 -11.54 42.56 30.78
N GLY A 126 -12.80 42.13 30.93
CA GLY A 126 -13.15 40.75 31.29
C GLY A 126 -13.02 39.68 30.21
N ASN A 127 -12.75 40.05 28.96
CA ASN A 127 -12.71 39.10 27.84
C ASN A 127 -11.28 38.63 27.54
N PHE A 128 -10.96 37.37 27.83
CA PHE A 128 -9.71 36.73 27.45
C PHE A 128 -9.93 35.30 26.94
N SER A 129 -8.94 34.77 26.22
CA SER A 129 -8.98 33.43 25.63
C SER A 129 -8.80 32.33 26.67
N LEU A 130 -9.33 31.13 26.41
CA LEU A 130 -9.13 29.95 27.26
C LEU A 130 -7.87 29.17 26.88
N PRO A 131 -7.19 28.50 27.84
CA PRO A 131 -6.04 27.64 27.55
C PRO A 131 -6.35 26.52 26.54
N ASP A 132 -5.43 26.29 25.60
CA ASP A 132 -5.49 25.20 24.63
C ASP A 132 -5.04 23.87 25.26
N THR A 133 -5.94 22.88 25.30
CA THR A 133 -5.67 21.52 25.83
C THR A 133 -5.56 20.46 24.73
N SER A 134 -5.52 20.87 23.46
CA SER A 134 -5.56 19.98 22.29
C SER A 134 -4.26 19.24 21.96
N HIS A 135 -3.19 19.44 22.75
CA HIS A 135 -1.87 18.83 22.47
C HIS A 135 -1.96 17.31 22.29
N ARG A 136 -2.73 16.61 23.12
CA ARG A 136 -2.88 15.15 23.04
C ARG A 136 -3.50 14.72 21.70
N ILE A 137 -4.56 15.39 21.27
CA ILE A 137 -5.24 15.10 19.99
C ILE A 137 -4.29 15.36 18.80
N LYS A 138 -3.55 16.48 18.84
CA LYS A 138 -2.57 16.81 17.78
C LYS A 138 -1.45 15.76 17.69
N ILE A 139 -0.96 15.26 18.83
CA ILE A 139 0.05 14.20 18.89
C ILE A 139 -0.52 12.87 18.38
N ASP A 140 -1.76 12.52 18.71
CA ASP A 140 -2.41 11.29 18.23
C ASP A 140 -2.60 11.29 16.71
N ILE A 141 -2.99 12.45 16.14
CA ILE A 141 -3.06 12.63 14.68
C ILE A 141 -1.67 12.47 14.06
N LEU A 142 -0.65 13.12 14.63
CA LEU A 142 0.72 13.05 14.15
C LEU A 142 1.26 11.61 14.18
N LYS A 143 0.99 10.87 15.26
CA LYS A 143 1.35 9.46 15.40
C LYS A 143 0.68 8.60 14.33
N THR A 144 -0.60 8.83 14.07
CA THR A 144 -1.34 8.11 13.02
C THR A 144 -0.74 8.35 11.64
N GLN A 145 -0.41 9.61 11.32
CA GLN A 145 0.25 9.98 10.06
C GLN A 145 1.64 9.33 9.93
N PHE A 146 2.43 9.34 11.01
CA PHE A 146 3.74 8.67 11.05
C PHE A 146 3.61 7.17 10.77
N LEU A 147 2.68 6.49 11.45
CA LEU A 147 2.45 5.05 11.27
C LEU A 147 1.95 4.73 9.85
N GLN A 148 1.10 5.57 9.27
CA GLN A 148 0.64 5.38 7.90
C GLN A 148 1.78 5.50 6.89
N ASN A 149 2.64 6.51 7.05
CA ASN A 149 3.80 6.70 6.17
C ASN A 149 4.81 5.55 6.31
N ALA A 150 5.09 5.13 7.55
CA ALA A 150 5.90 3.97 7.87
C ALA A 150 5.41 2.69 7.17
N SER A 151 4.10 2.40 7.27
CA SER A 151 3.49 1.23 6.63
C SER A 151 3.59 1.31 5.11
N GLN A 152 3.40 2.49 4.52
CA GLN A 152 3.53 2.67 3.07
C GLN A 152 4.97 2.41 2.60
N GLN A 153 5.96 2.95 3.33
CA GLN A 153 7.38 2.69 3.02
C GLN A 153 7.72 1.21 3.12
N LEU A 154 7.21 0.51 4.14
CA LEU A 154 7.40 -0.93 4.30
C LEU A 154 6.88 -1.70 3.08
N THR A 155 5.62 -1.43 2.68
CA THR A 155 5.02 -2.07 1.50
C THR A 155 5.81 -1.78 0.22
N THR A 156 6.32 -0.55 0.04
CA THR A 156 7.18 -0.23 -1.11
C THR A 156 8.45 -1.09 -1.12
N VAL A 157 9.11 -1.25 0.03
CA VAL A 157 10.34 -2.07 0.13
C VAL A 157 10.02 -3.55 -0.08
N GLU A 158 8.92 -4.06 0.46
CA GLU A 158 8.48 -5.46 0.25
C GLU A 158 8.20 -5.76 -1.23
N ASN A 159 7.58 -4.82 -1.94
CA ASN A 159 7.35 -4.93 -3.38
C ASN A 159 8.67 -4.94 -4.16
N GLN A 160 9.61 -4.04 -3.82
CA GLN A 160 10.94 -4.01 -4.43
C GLN A 160 11.73 -5.31 -4.20
N ILE A 161 11.67 -5.87 -2.98
CA ILE A 161 12.29 -7.16 -2.67
C ILE A 161 11.68 -8.27 -3.53
N THR A 162 10.36 -8.28 -3.68
CA THR A 162 9.66 -9.30 -4.49
C THR A 162 10.03 -9.18 -5.96
N GLU A 163 10.08 -7.96 -6.50
CA GLU A 163 10.48 -7.70 -7.87
C GLU A 163 11.93 -8.15 -8.12
N LEU A 164 12.87 -7.79 -7.24
CA LEU A 164 14.27 -8.19 -7.34
C LEU A 164 14.43 -9.71 -7.27
N LYS A 165 13.67 -10.40 -6.41
CA LYS A 165 13.67 -11.88 -6.35
C LYS A 165 13.23 -12.49 -7.68
N ASN A 166 12.16 -11.98 -8.27
CA ASN A 166 11.69 -12.44 -9.58
C ASN A 166 12.72 -12.19 -10.68
N GLN A 167 13.37 -11.02 -10.68
CA GLN A 167 14.44 -10.69 -11.63
C GLN A 167 15.64 -11.64 -11.49
N ILE A 168 16.04 -11.98 -10.26
CA ILE A 168 17.10 -12.97 -9.99
C ILE A 168 16.71 -14.35 -10.51
N GLU A 169 15.46 -14.78 -10.30
CA GLU A 169 14.97 -16.07 -10.81
C GLU A 169 15.00 -16.12 -12.35
N GLN A 170 14.53 -15.06 -13.01
CA GLN A 170 14.58 -14.95 -14.47
C GLN A 170 16.02 -14.97 -14.99
N ALA A 171 16.94 -14.24 -14.36
CA ALA A 171 18.35 -14.25 -14.71
C ALA A 171 18.97 -15.66 -14.55
N ASN A 172 18.60 -16.39 -13.49
CA ASN A 172 19.05 -17.76 -13.27
C ASN A 172 18.52 -18.74 -14.34
N ILE A 173 17.27 -18.59 -14.79
CA ILE A 173 16.71 -19.38 -15.89
C ILE A 173 17.49 -19.10 -17.19
N GLN A 174 17.74 -17.82 -17.50
CA GLN A 174 18.52 -17.43 -18.68
C GLN A 174 19.95 -17.99 -18.63
N LEU A 175 20.61 -17.94 -17.46
CA LEU A 175 21.94 -18.49 -17.29
C LEU A 175 21.97 -20.01 -17.54
N LYS A 176 20.97 -20.76 -17.03
CA LYS A 176 20.86 -22.20 -17.28
C LYS A 176 20.66 -22.51 -18.76
N ASN A 177 19.85 -21.71 -19.47
CA ASN A 177 19.56 -21.91 -20.88
C ASN A 177 20.75 -21.64 -21.82
N ASN A 178 21.83 -21.03 -21.32
CA ASN A 178 23.08 -20.83 -22.08
C ASN A 178 24.00 -22.07 -22.09
N ILE A 179 23.68 -23.10 -21.31
CA ILE A 179 24.46 -24.35 -21.26
C ILE A 179 23.57 -25.48 -21.77
N ILE A 180 23.93 -26.03 -22.93
CA ILE A 180 23.27 -27.21 -23.49
C ILE A 180 24.06 -28.43 -23.04
N ILE A 181 23.42 -29.30 -22.26
CA ILE A 181 24.00 -30.56 -21.81
C ILE A 181 23.40 -31.74 -22.59
N ALA A 182 24.23 -32.75 -22.83
CA ALA A 182 23.79 -34.00 -23.42
C ALA A 182 22.83 -34.73 -22.46
N PRO A 183 21.61 -35.11 -22.89
CA PRO A 183 20.67 -35.87 -22.04
C PRO A 183 21.14 -37.31 -21.76
N GLU A 184 21.99 -37.88 -22.61
CA GLU A 184 22.50 -39.24 -22.49
C GLU A 184 23.89 -39.41 -23.12
N THR A 185 24.54 -40.54 -22.85
CA THR A 185 25.86 -40.87 -23.39
C THR A 185 25.73 -41.43 -24.81
N GLY A 186 26.50 -40.90 -25.76
CA GLY A 186 26.53 -41.38 -27.13
C GLY A 186 27.53 -40.62 -27.99
N THR A 187 27.47 -40.84 -29.29
CA THR A 187 28.20 -40.05 -30.28
C THR A 187 27.37 -38.83 -30.66
N ILE A 188 27.96 -37.64 -30.52
CA ILE A 188 27.30 -36.39 -30.90
C ILE A 188 27.46 -36.14 -32.40
N HIS A 189 26.36 -35.78 -33.06
CA HIS A 189 26.35 -35.22 -34.40
C HIS A 189 25.90 -33.77 -34.31
N LEU A 190 26.83 -32.83 -34.51
CA LEU A 190 26.55 -31.41 -34.46
C LEU A 190 25.92 -30.95 -35.77
N ASN A 191 24.91 -30.09 -35.67
CA ASN A 191 24.38 -29.42 -36.84
C ASN A 191 25.35 -28.32 -37.28
N SER A 192 26.00 -28.53 -38.43
CA SER A 192 26.97 -27.60 -39.02
C SER A 192 26.44 -26.18 -39.23
N GLU A 193 25.12 -26.00 -39.32
CA GLU A 193 24.52 -24.66 -39.43
C GLU A 193 24.88 -23.76 -38.24
N PHE A 194 25.09 -24.33 -37.05
CA PHE A 194 25.35 -23.58 -35.83
C PHE A 194 26.82 -23.55 -35.41
N GLU A 195 27.72 -24.15 -36.20
CA GLU A 195 29.14 -24.17 -35.89
C GLU A 195 29.72 -22.74 -35.88
N GLY A 196 30.42 -22.38 -34.80
CA GLY A 196 31.02 -21.05 -34.61
C GLY A 196 30.03 -19.90 -34.38
N LYS A 197 28.71 -20.15 -34.33
CA LYS A 197 27.70 -19.12 -34.06
C LYS A 197 27.58 -18.84 -32.56
N SER A 198 27.50 -17.56 -32.20
CA SER A 198 27.31 -17.11 -30.81
C SER A 198 25.84 -16.89 -30.43
N LEU A 199 24.93 -16.93 -31.39
CA LEU A 199 23.49 -16.75 -31.19
C LEU A 199 22.73 -17.86 -31.90
N ILE A 200 21.98 -18.63 -31.11
CA ILE A 200 21.16 -19.74 -31.59
C ILE A 200 19.72 -19.49 -31.16
N PRO A 201 18.74 -19.46 -32.08
CA PRO A 201 17.33 -19.32 -31.72
C PRO A 201 16.87 -20.45 -30.80
N ASN A 202 16.05 -20.12 -29.81
CA ASN A 202 15.50 -21.13 -28.90
C ASN A 202 14.64 -22.14 -29.68
N GLY A 203 14.78 -23.43 -29.35
CA GLY A 203 14.12 -24.54 -30.04
C GLY A 203 14.84 -25.04 -31.30
N SER A 204 16.00 -24.48 -31.65
CA SER A 204 16.80 -24.99 -32.77
C SER A 204 17.40 -26.36 -32.46
N GLU A 205 17.39 -27.26 -33.43
CA GLU A 205 18.06 -28.55 -33.33
C GLU A 205 19.57 -28.37 -33.57
N VAL A 206 20.31 -28.16 -32.49
CA VAL A 206 21.76 -27.88 -32.52
C VAL A 206 22.62 -29.13 -32.67
N ALA A 207 22.15 -30.26 -32.17
CA ALA A 207 22.87 -31.52 -32.17
C ALA A 207 21.91 -32.70 -31.99
N GLN A 208 22.30 -33.84 -32.53
CA GLN A 208 21.68 -35.13 -32.27
C GLN A 208 22.67 -36.00 -31.51
N ILE A 209 22.17 -36.82 -30.58
CA ILE A 209 22.98 -37.82 -29.88
C ILE A 209 22.56 -39.19 -30.37
N TYR A 210 23.56 -39.99 -30.74
CA TYR A 210 23.42 -41.37 -31.14
C TYR A 210 23.98 -42.27 -30.04
N PRO A 211 23.13 -42.86 -29.19
CA PRO A 211 23.57 -43.78 -28.15
C PRO A 211 24.33 -44.98 -28.72
N ASP A 212 25.16 -45.60 -27.88
CA ASP A 212 25.90 -46.80 -28.27
C ASP A 212 24.95 -48.00 -28.41
N ILE A 213 24.66 -48.41 -29.66
CA ILE A 213 23.76 -49.50 -30.00
C ILE A 213 24.17 -50.82 -29.31
N GLN A 214 25.47 -51.08 -29.12
CA GLN A 214 25.94 -52.29 -28.46
C GLN A 214 25.57 -52.32 -26.97
N LYS A 215 25.47 -51.14 -26.34
CA LYS A 215 25.06 -50.99 -24.93
C LYS A 215 23.55 -50.98 -24.78
N ILE A 216 22.86 -50.16 -25.57
CA ILE A 216 21.40 -49.99 -25.40
C ILE A 216 20.60 -51.13 -26.02
N LYS A 217 21.12 -51.76 -27.10
CA LYS A 217 20.47 -52.86 -27.85
C LYS A 217 19.05 -52.55 -28.29
N GLU A 218 18.72 -51.27 -28.43
CA GLU A 218 17.42 -50.78 -28.82
C GLU A 218 17.58 -49.80 -29.97
N VAL A 219 16.81 -49.99 -31.04
CA VAL A 219 16.84 -49.11 -32.21
C VAL A 219 15.43 -48.85 -32.71
N PHE A 220 15.26 -47.68 -33.32
CA PHE A 220 14.02 -47.32 -33.99
C PHE A 220 14.08 -47.64 -35.48
N ILE A 221 13.04 -48.29 -35.97
CA ILE A 221 12.75 -48.46 -37.39
C ILE A 221 11.74 -47.37 -37.76
N THR A 222 12.18 -46.38 -38.53
CA THR A 222 11.33 -45.29 -39.01
C THR A 222 11.01 -45.48 -40.49
N TYR A 223 9.73 -45.39 -40.83
CA TYR A 223 9.26 -45.51 -42.21
C TYR A 223 8.02 -44.63 -42.45
N TYR A 224 7.72 -44.40 -43.72
CA TYR A 224 6.63 -43.53 -44.16
C TYR A 224 5.57 -44.32 -44.93
N VAL A 225 4.30 -44.04 -44.67
CA VAL A 225 3.16 -44.71 -45.30
C VAL A 225 2.13 -43.70 -45.82
N THR A 226 1.36 -44.10 -46.83
CA THR A 226 0.27 -43.26 -47.37
C THR A 226 -0.95 -43.26 -46.45
N SER A 227 -1.87 -42.30 -46.65
CA SER A 227 -3.12 -42.20 -45.89
C SER A 227 -3.98 -43.48 -45.97
N GLU A 228 -3.96 -44.17 -47.10
CA GLU A 228 -4.66 -45.45 -47.28
C GLU A 228 -4.13 -46.51 -46.30
N HIS A 229 -2.81 -46.68 -46.25
CA HIS A 229 -2.16 -47.70 -45.43
C HIS A 229 -2.09 -47.33 -43.95
N VAL A 230 -1.93 -46.04 -43.60
CA VAL A 230 -1.84 -45.62 -42.19
C VAL A 230 -3.12 -45.95 -41.42
N SER A 231 -4.28 -45.89 -42.09
CA SER A 231 -5.58 -46.23 -41.48
C SER A 231 -5.67 -47.69 -40.99
N LEU A 232 -4.83 -48.56 -41.56
CA LEU A 232 -4.76 -49.98 -41.22
C LEU A 232 -3.73 -50.28 -40.12
N LEU A 233 -2.86 -49.32 -39.81
CA LEU A 233 -1.81 -49.48 -38.83
C LEU A 233 -2.28 -49.09 -37.43
N LYS A 234 -1.80 -49.82 -36.44
CA LYS A 234 -2.05 -49.58 -35.02
C LYS A 234 -0.78 -49.82 -34.22
N GLU A 235 -0.65 -49.12 -33.11
CA GLU A 235 0.38 -49.43 -32.12
C GLU A 235 0.34 -50.92 -31.74
N LYS A 236 1.49 -51.45 -31.36
CA LYS A 236 1.71 -52.87 -30.99
C LYS A 236 1.67 -53.86 -32.16
N GLN A 237 1.41 -53.43 -33.40
CA GLN A 237 1.59 -54.30 -34.56
C GLN A 237 3.08 -54.59 -34.82
N GLY A 238 3.36 -55.78 -35.35
CA GLY A 238 4.73 -56.20 -35.65
C GLY A 238 5.26 -55.57 -36.93
N VAL A 239 6.53 -55.19 -36.93
CA VAL A 239 7.27 -54.63 -38.06
C VAL A 239 8.49 -55.49 -38.33
N ARG A 240 8.81 -55.68 -39.60
CA ARG A 240 10.01 -56.37 -40.04
C ARG A 240 10.78 -55.47 -41.00
N LEU A 241 12.01 -55.11 -40.64
CA LEU A 241 12.97 -54.46 -41.51
C LEU A 241 13.91 -55.52 -42.08
N SER A 242 13.91 -55.66 -43.40
CA SER A 242 14.83 -56.52 -44.14
C SER A 242 15.91 -55.65 -44.79
N LEU A 243 17.17 -55.88 -44.40
CA LEU A 243 18.33 -55.21 -44.95
C LEU A 243 18.97 -56.11 -46.00
N GLU A 244 19.04 -55.63 -47.25
CA GLU A 244 19.43 -56.46 -48.40
C GLU A 244 20.93 -56.84 -48.38
N LYS A 245 21.79 -56.05 -47.71
CA LYS A 245 23.20 -56.38 -47.50
C LYS A 245 23.82 -55.56 -46.36
N VAL A 246 24.08 -56.18 -45.20
CA VAL A 246 24.95 -55.60 -44.15
C VAL A 246 26.24 -56.42 -44.16
N GLY A 247 27.28 -55.94 -44.84
CA GLY A 247 28.46 -56.75 -45.15
C GLY A 247 28.18 -57.87 -46.16
N ASN A 248 28.30 -59.15 -45.75
CA ASN A 248 28.05 -60.34 -46.59
C ASN A 248 26.81 -61.16 -46.16
N GLN A 249 25.97 -60.64 -45.26
CA GLN A 249 24.81 -61.34 -44.71
C GLN A 249 23.52 -60.54 -44.87
N THR A 250 22.40 -61.23 -45.07
CA THR A 250 21.05 -60.64 -45.00
C THR A 250 20.62 -60.55 -43.54
N LEU A 251 20.20 -59.37 -43.10
CA LEU A 251 19.79 -59.12 -41.71
C LEU A 251 18.32 -58.74 -41.66
N THR A 252 17.58 -59.37 -40.73
CA THR A 252 16.17 -59.07 -40.48
C THR A 252 15.98 -58.60 -39.05
N ILE A 253 15.50 -57.36 -38.90
CA ILE A 253 15.23 -56.74 -37.61
C ILE A 253 13.73 -56.73 -37.38
N ASN A 254 13.27 -57.40 -36.33
CA ASN A 254 11.87 -57.38 -35.93
C ASN A 254 11.64 -56.30 -34.88
N GLY A 255 10.61 -55.49 -35.08
CA GLY A 255 10.19 -54.45 -34.14
C GLY A 255 8.69 -54.43 -33.94
N THR A 256 8.24 -53.49 -33.13
CA THR A 256 6.83 -53.28 -32.80
C THR A 256 6.50 -51.81 -32.95
N ILE A 257 5.41 -51.48 -33.67
CA ILE A 257 4.97 -50.09 -33.84
C ILE A 257 4.74 -49.48 -32.45
N GLN A 258 5.45 -48.39 -32.18
CA GLN A 258 5.33 -47.63 -30.95
C GLN A 258 4.51 -46.37 -31.19
N THR A 259 4.77 -45.64 -32.27
CA THR A 259 4.07 -44.39 -32.59
C THR A 259 3.75 -44.30 -34.06
N ILE A 260 2.63 -43.63 -34.34
CA ILE A 260 2.17 -43.25 -35.68
C ILE A 260 1.86 -41.76 -35.59
N ASP A 261 2.52 -40.95 -36.41
CA ASP A 261 2.30 -39.51 -36.40
C ASP A 261 0.86 -39.20 -36.84
N LYS A 262 0.22 -38.25 -36.15
CA LYS A 262 -1.17 -37.86 -36.43
C LYS A 262 -1.32 -36.97 -37.67
N SER A 263 -0.21 -36.34 -38.09
CA SER A 263 -0.15 -35.45 -39.24
C SER A 263 0.81 -36.01 -40.29
N ALA A 264 0.52 -35.72 -41.55
CA ALA A 264 1.40 -36.09 -42.65
C ALA A 264 2.62 -35.16 -42.69
N THR A 265 3.79 -35.76 -42.92
CA THR A 265 5.01 -35.05 -43.28
C THR A 265 5.01 -34.82 -44.79
N LYS A 266 5.27 -33.58 -45.21
CA LYS A 266 5.43 -33.26 -46.63
C LYS A 266 6.77 -33.81 -47.12
N THR A 267 6.71 -34.72 -48.08
CA THR A 267 7.89 -35.30 -48.74
C THR A 267 7.86 -35.02 -50.23
N ASN A 268 8.98 -35.27 -50.92
CA ASN A 268 9.03 -35.19 -52.39
C ASN A 268 8.07 -36.18 -53.08
N GLN A 269 7.64 -37.22 -52.38
CA GLN A 269 6.69 -38.24 -52.85
C GLN A 269 5.24 -37.95 -52.42
N GLY A 270 4.98 -36.76 -51.86
CA GLY A 270 3.68 -36.35 -51.35
C GLY A 270 3.60 -36.36 -49.84
N ASN A 271 2.37 -36.26 -49.33
CA ASN A 271 2.09 -36.22 -47.90
C ASN A 271 2.05 -37.65 -47.35
N LEU A 272 3.04 -38.02 -46.52
CA LEU A 272 3.18 -39.35 -45.95
C LEU A 272 3.16 -39.28 -44.42
N PHE A 273 2.62 -40.31 -43.77
CA PHE A 273 2.59 -40.43 -42.32
C PHE A 273 3.82 -41.19 -41.84
N LYS A 274 4.51 -40.64 -40.86
CA LYS A 274 5.68 -41.27 -40.24
C LYS A 274 5.22 -42.32 -39.23
N VAL A 275 5.85 -43.48 -39.26
CA VAL A 275 5.63 -44.57 -38.32
C VAL A 275 6.97 -44.94 -37.71
N THR A 276 6.99 -45.10 -36.39
CA THR A 276 8.18 -45.48 -35.64
C THR A 276 7.91 -46.77 -34.89
N ALA A 277 8.74 -47.78 -35.15
CA ALA A 277 8.71 -49.06 -34.46
C ALA A 277 9.98 -49.25 -33.63
N LEU A 278 9.82 -49.71 -32.38
CA LEU A 278 10.94 -50.06 -31.51
C LEU A 278 11.36 -51.49 -31.78
N SER A 279 12.66 -51.72 -31.96
CA SER A 279 13.25 -53.04 -32.04
C SER A 279 14.28 -53.24 -30.93
N LYS A 280 14.26 -54.44 -30.34
CA LYS A 280 15.29 -54.89 -29.41
C LYS A 280 16.21 -55.85 -30.17
N LEU A 281 17.49 -55.52 -30.21
CA LEU A 281 18.52 -56.25 -30.93
C LEU A 281 19.08 -57.38 -30.07
N SER A 282 19.42 -58.49 -30.71
CA SER A 282 20.26 -59.51 -30.08
C SER A 282 21.71 -59.01 -30.01
N ASN A 283 22.55 -59.63 -29.16
CA ASN A 283 23.99 -59.28 -29.09
C ASN A 283 24.67 -59.35 -30.46
N LYS A 284 24.30 -60.33 -31.29
CA LYS A 284 24.89 -60.50 -32.62
C LYS A 284 24.46 -59.39 -33.57
N ASP A 285 23.20 -58.96 -33.50
CA ASP A 285 22.67 -57.92 -34.37
C ASP A 285 23.18 -56.54 -33.94
N SER A 286 23.34 -56.29 -32.64
CA SER A 286 23.86 -55.01 -32.13
C SER A 286 25.30 -54.72 -32.56
N ASP A 287 26.08 -55.74 -32.90
CA ASP A 287 27.47 -55.59 -33.34
C ASP A 287 27.58 -55.12 -34.80
N VAL A 288 26.56 -55.37 -35.62
CA VAL A 288 26.56 -55.09 -37.07
C VAL A 288 25.59 -53.98 -37.46
N VAL A 289 24.59 -53.67 -36.63
CA VAL A 289 23.61 -52.60 -36.89
C VAL A 289 24.23 -51.25 -36.57
N GLN A 290 24.06 -50.31 -37.50
CA GLN A 290 24.47 -48.92 -37.37
C GLN A 290 23.28 -47.99 -37.66
N TYR A 291 23.33 -46.77 -37.15
CA TYR A 291 22.34 -45.75 -37.50
C TYR A 291 22.42 -45.40 -38.99
N GLY A 292 21.26 -45.09 -39.60
CA GLY A 292 21.17 -44.70 -41.00
C GLY A 292 21.03 -45.84 -42.01
N LEU A 293 21.03 -47.10 -41.57
CA LEU A 293 20.75 -48.24 -42.45
C LEU A 293 19.32 -48.18 -43.03
N GLN A 294 19.21 -48.48 -44.32
CA GLN A 294 17.95 -48.47 -45.06
C GLN A 294 17.65 -49.85 -45.63
N GLY A 295 16.38 -50.19 -45.74
CA GLY A 295 15.92 -51.46 -46.30
C GLY A 295 14.41 -51.53 -46.42
N ARG A 296 13.90 -52.72 -46.73
CA ARG A 296 12.47 -52.93 -46.94
C ARG A 296 11.77 -53.15 -45.61
N VAL A 297 10.80 -52.29 -45.29
CA VAL A 297 9.97 -52.43 -44.09
C VAL A 297 8.62 -53.07 -44.44
N THR A 298 8.22 -54.08 -43.68
CA THR A 298 6.91 -54.74 -43.79
C THR A 298 6.19 -54.67 -42.45
N SER A 299 4.96 -54.15 -42.46
CA SER A 299 4.10 -54.08 -41.26
C SER A 299 3.03 -55.16 -41.28
N VAL A 300 2.79 -55.81 -40.14
CA VAL A 300 1.76 -56.85 -40.00
C VAL A 300 0.45 -56.21 -39.56
N ILE A 301 -0.47 -55.97 -40.50
CA ILE A 301 -1.77 -55.34 -40.24
C ILE A 301 -2.72 -56.28 -39.47
N THR A 302 -2.73 -57.57 -39.80
CA THR A 302 -3.59 -58.56 -39.14
C THR A 302 -2.95 -59.95 -39.17
N ARG A 303 -3.31 -60.81 -38.22
CA ARG A 303 -2.95 -62.23 -38.19
C ARG A 303 -4.22 -63.06 -38.29
N LYS A 304 -4.33 -63.90 -39.31
CA LYS A 304 -5.44 -64.84 -39.49
C LYS A 304 -4.90 -66.25 -39.68
N SER A 305 -5.57 -67.24 -39.11
CA SER A 305 -5.34 -68.65 -39.46
C SER A 305 -5.73 -68.91 -40.91
N TYR A 306 -5.09 -69.88 -41.56
CA TYR A 306 -5.39 -70.26 -42.95
C TYR A 306 -6.88 -70.52 -43.18
N PHE A 307 -7.54 -71.26 -42.27
CA PHE A 307 -8.98 -71.53 -42.34
C PHE A 307 -9.81 -70.23 -42.37
N ASN A 308 -9.59 -69.31 -41.42
CA ASN A 308 -10.30 -68.03 -41.38
C ASN A 308 -10.03 -67.15 -42.60
N TYR A 309 -8.82 -67.17 -43.17
CA TYR A 309 -8.54 -66.44 -44.40
C TYR A 309 -9.40 -66.94 -45.57
N TYR A 310 -9.47 -68.26 -45.79
CA TYR A 310 -10.28 -68.84 -46.87
C TYR A 310 -11.78 -68.70 -46.61
N LYS A 311 -12.21 -68.88 -45.36
CA LYS A 311 -13.61 -68.65 -44.95
C LYS A 311 -14.05 -67.22 -45.28
N ASP A 312 -13.26 -66.22 -44.88
CA ASP A 312 -13.58 -64.81 -45.14
C ASP A 312 -13.59 -64.50 -46.64
N LYS A 313 -12.66 -65.09 -47.41
CA LYS A 313 -12.57 -64.87 -48.87
C LYS A 313 -13.74 -65.47 -49.63
N ILE A 314 -14.23 -66.65 -49.21
CA ILE A 314 -15.38 -67.32 -49.82
C ILE A 314 -16.66 -66.59 -49.42
N LEU A 315 -16.85 -66.25 -48.14
CA LEU A 315 -18.06 -65.58 -47.67
C LEU A 315 -18.20 -64.14 -48.21
N ASN A 316 -17.10 -63.42 -48.38
CA ASN A 316 -17.13 -62.10 -49.03
C ASN A 316 -17.31 -62.17 -50.56
N SER A 317 -17.25 -63.35 -51.18
CA SER A 317 -17.55 -63.52 -52.61
C SER A 317 -19.03 -63.79 -52.90
N PHE A 318 -19.84 -63.97 -51.85
CA PHE A 318 -21.29 -64.17 -51.93
C PHE A 318 -22.12 -62.94 -51.52
N ASN A 319 -21.47 -61.80 -51.29
CA ASN A 319 -22.08 -60.50 -51.01
C ASN A 319 -21.57 -59.44 -51.99
#